data_AF-A0A2N0QUP7-F1
#
_entry.id   AF-A0A2N0QUP7-F1
#
_cell.length_a   1.000
_cell.length_b   1.000
_cell.length_c   1.000
_cell.angle_alpha   90.00
_cell.angle_beta   90.00
_cell.angle_gamma   90.00
#
_symmetry.space_group_name_H-M   'P 1'
#
loop_
_entity.id
_entity.type
_entity.pdbx_description
1 polymer ?
#
loop_
_entity_poly.entity_id
_entity_poly.type
_entity_poly.pdbx_seq_one_letter_code
_entity_poly.pdbx_strand_id
1 'polypeptide(L)'
;MTSAKWDFGKMDFSKITSEKWGFGEMDFGEMTSEKWDFGEMDFDEMYQEDLIPVKQVTANLLKIRKAGHNKLIAEVTWDGTLERDDEPVKTKFRCFSDAVTVKGPKHGVFGDRKVNFELKVHKKNVNVKCRFGIFDIDSFKNIISFRT
;
A
#
# COMPACT_ATOMS: atom_id res chain seq x y z
N MET A 1 6.71 -64.32 19.50
CA MET A 1 7.22 -62.98 19.85
C MET A 1 6.10 -61.99 19.60
N THR A 2 5.69 -61.30 20.66
CA THR A 2 4.66 -60.27 20.67
C THR A 2 5.14 -59.08 19.83
N SER A 3 4.48 -58.81 18.70
CA SER A 3 4.70 -57.59 17.93
C SER A 3 4.08 -56.42 18.69
N ALA A 4 4.92 -55.53 19.22
CA ALA A 4 4.47 -54.27 19.77
C ALA A 4 3.90 -53.41 18.63
N LYS A 5 2.61 -53.10 18.71
CA LYS A 5 1.93 -52.19 17.78
C LYS A 5 1.99 -50.79 18.40
N TRP A 6 2.72 -49.89 17.75
CA TRP A 6 2.79 -48.50 18.16
C TRP A 6 1.84 -47.69 17.29
N ASP A 7 0.72 -47.25 17.86
CA ASP A 7 -0.19 -46.30 17.22
C ASP A 7 0.31 -44.88 17.54
N PHE A 8 0.89 -44.20 16.56
CA PHE A 8 0.97 -42.74 16.63
C PHE A 8 -0.41 -42.19 16.28
N GLY A 9 -1.12 -41.72 17.32
CA GLY A 9 -2.41 -41.04 17.14
C GLY A 9 -2.30 -39.83 16.20
N LYS A 10 -3.41 -39.48 15.55
CA LYS A 10 -3.56 -38.28 14.70
C LYS A 10 -2.78 -37.11 15.29
N MET A 11 -1.77 -36.62 14.57
CA MET A 11 -1.14 -35.35 14.88
C MET A 11 -2.04 -34.24 14.31
N ASP A 12 -2.60 -33.43 15.19
CA ASP A 12 -3.41 -32.27 14.84
C ASP A 12 -2.49 -31.04 14.72
N PHE A 13 -2.35 -30.52 13.50
CA PHE A 13 -1.53 -29.36 13.18
C PHE A 13 -2.35 -28.07 12.98
N SER A 14 -3.62 -28.05 13.42
CA SER A 14 -4.56 -26.91 13.26
C SER A 14 -4.11 -25.57 13.88
N LYS A 15 -2.98 -25.52 14.58
CA LYS A 15 -2.38 -24.30 15.15
C LYS A 15 -0.89 -24.13 14.83
N ILE A 16 -0.53 -24.17 13.56
CA ILE A 16 0.82 -23.80 13.11
C ILE A 16 0.76 -22.46 12.36
N THR A 17 1.24 -21.39 12.99
CA THR A 17 1.60 -20.15 12.30
C THR A 17 3.05 -20.25 11.79
N SER A 18 3.33 -19.63 10.65
CA SER A 18 4.55 -19.77 9.84
C SER A 18 5.89 -19.43 10.51
N GLU A 19 5.90 -19.00 11.77
CA GLU A 19 7.12 -18.55 12.48
C GLU A 19 7.86 -19.65 13.25
N LYS A 20 7.36 -20.90 13.28
CA LYS A 20 8.00 -22.01 14.00
C LYS A 20 8.57 -23.09 13.08
N TRP A 21 9.31 -22.69 12.05
CA TRP A 21 10.27 -23.61 11.42
C TRP A 21 11.60 -23.55 12.19
N GLY A 22 11.70 -24.36 13.24
CA GLY A 22 12.98 -24.83 13.74
C GLY A 22 13.02 -26.33 13.49
N PHE A 23 13.77 -26.78 12.47
CA PHE A 23 14.17 -28.19 12.39
C PHE A 23 15.16 -28.45 13.52
N GLY A 24 14.65 -28.67 14.72
CA GLY A 24 15.41 -29.21 15.84
C GLY A 24 15.27 -30.72 15.83
N GLU A 25 16.29 -31.39 15.31
CA GLU A 25 16.60 -32.83 15.44
C GLU A 25 15.42 -33.81 15.38
N MET A 26 15.21 -34.39 14.20
CA MET A 26 14.45 -35.62 14.06
C MET A 26 15.45 -36.77 13.88
N ASP A 27 15.65 -37.55 14.93
CA ASP A 27 16.50 -38.75 14.90
C ASP A 27 15.81 -39.84 14.06
N PHE A 28 16.29 -40.02 12.83
CA PHE A 28 15.96 -41.18 12.02
C PHE A 28 16.98 -42.29 12.31
N GLY A 29 16.74 -43.05 13.37
CA GLY A 29 17.33 -44.39 13.50
C GLY A 29 16.86 -45.27 12.33
N GLU A 30 17.77 -46.06 11.75
CA GLU A 30 17.57 -46.88 10.54
C GLU A 30 16.15 -47.45 10.41
N MET A 31 15.39 -46.98 9.41
CA MET A 31 14.12 -47.59 9.00
C MET A 31 14.30 -48.26 7.64
N THR A 32 14.06 -49.57 7.61
CA THR A 32 14.16 -50.38 6.40
C THR A 32 12.87 -50.28 5.57
N SER A 33 13.04 -50.46 4.26
CA SER A 33 12.11 -50.13 3.19
C SER A 33 10.90 -51.08 3.11
N GLU A 34 9.83 -50.81 3.84
CA GLU A 34 8.52 -51.38 3.50
C GLU A 34 7.45 -50.28 3.57
N LYS A 35 7.09 -49.80 2.37
CA LYS A 35 5.90 -49.00 2.01
C LYS A 35 5.39 -47.99 3.05
N TRP A 36 5.66 -46.72 2.76
CA TRP A 36 4.95 -45.60 3.36
C TRP A 36 3.55 -45.47 2.75
N ASP A 37 2.50 -45.77 3.51
CA ASP A 37 1.14 -45.31 3.19
C ASP A 37 0.92 -43.97 3.90
N PHE A 38 1.21 -42.87 3.20
CA PHE A 38 0.71 -41.56 3.60
C PHE A 38 -0.77 -41.51 3.22
N GLY A 39 -1.65 -41.66 4.22
CA GLY A 39 -3.08 -41.44 4.03
C GLY A 39 -3.37 -40.03 3.50
N GLU A 40 -4.51 -39.87 2.83
CA GLU A 40 -4.96 -38.59 2.26
C GLU A 40 -4.81 -37.45 3.27
N MET A 41 -4.03 -36.45 2.87
CA MET A 41 -3.88 -35.21 3.61
C MET A 41 -4.90 -34.23 3.05
N ASP A 42 -6.10 -34.23 3.64
CA ASP A 42 -7.14 -33.27 3.32
C ASP A 42 -6.75 -31.90 3.91
N PHE A 43 -6.38 -30.98 3.02
CA PHE A 43 -6.07 -29.60 3.34
C PHE A 43 -7.34 -28.74 3.21
N ASP A 44 -8.44 -29.20 3.78
CA ASP A 44 -9.68 -28.44 3.78
C ASP A 44 -9.65 -27.42 4.91
N GLU A 45 -9.91 -26.17 4.53
CA GLU A 45 -10.01 -24.97 5.38
C GLU A 45 -8.67 -24.26 5.70
N MET A 46 -8.07 -23.70 4.65
CA MET A 46 -7.41 -22.41 4.81
C MET A 46 -8.47 -21.38 5.22
N TYR A 47 -8.50 -20.99 6.50
CA TYR A 47 -9.27 -19.85 6.97
C TYR A 47 -8.93 -18.62 6.12
N GLN A 48 -9.78 -18.29 5.15
CA GLN A 48 -9.77 -16.96 4.56
C GLN A 48 -10.40 -16.04 5.59
N GLU A 49 -9.61 -15.13 6.15
CA GLU A 49 -10.17 -14.09 6.99
C GLU A 49 -11.21 -13.31 6.17
N ASP A 50 -12.44 -13.21 6.69
CA ASP A 50 -13.50 -12.38 6.12
C ASP A 50 -13.14 -10.90 6.30
N LEU A 51 -12.29 -10.39 5.41
CA LEU A 51 -11.83 -9.01 5.46
C LEU A 51 -12.96 -8.04 5.08
N ILE A 52 -13.15 -7.01 5.90
CA ILE A 52 -14.11 -5.95 5.58
C ILE A 52 -13.51 -5.05 4.49
N PRO A 53 -14.22 -4.81 3.38
CA PRO A 53 -13.75 -3.93 2.33
C PRO A 53 -13.64 -2.48 2.84
N VAL A 54 -12.44 -1.90 2.80
CA VAL A 54 -12.16 -0.52 3.24
C VAL A 54 -12.07 0.41 2.05
N LYS A 55 -12.87 1.47 2.11
CA LYS A 55 -12.81 2.61 1.20
C LYS A 55 -11.64 3.51 1.62
N GLN A 56 -10.67 3.70 0.73
CA GLN A 56 -9.48 4.49 1.03
C GLN A 56 -8.98 5.22 -0.21
N VAL A 57 -8.51 6.45 -0.04
CA VAL A 57 -7.80 7.23 -1.06
C VAL A 57 -6.47 7.71 -0.49
N THR A 58 -5.39 7.47 -1.22
CA THR A 58 -4.03 7.81 -0.80
C THR A 58 -3.35 8.66 -1.87
N ALA A 59 -2.79 9.80 -1.46
CA ALA A 59 -2.03 10.66 -2.36
C ALA A 59 -0.63 10.08 -2.63
N ASN A 60 -0.25 10.06 -3.90
CA ASN A 60 1.07 9.65 -4.34
C ASN A 60 2.10 10.77 -4.22
N LEU A 61 3.38 10.44 -4.44
CA LEU A 61 4.47 11.40 -4.43
C LEU A 61 4.23 12.49 -5.48
N LEU A 62 4.37 13.74 -5.05
CA LEU A 62 4.19 14.90 -5.93
C LEU A 62 5.27 14.95 -7.00
N LYS A 63 4.87 15.24 -8.24
CA LYS A 63 5.78 15.56 -9.33
C LYS A 63 5.65 17.02 -9.73
N ILE A 64 6.75 17.77 -9.74
CA ILE A 64 6.78 19.15 -10.26
C ILE A 64 7.63 19.17 -11.53
N ARG A 65 7.04 19.60 -12.65
CA ARG A 65 7.74 19.74 -13.94
C ARG A 65 7.79 21.18 -14.41
N LYS A 66 8.87 21.56 -15.09
CA LYS A 66 8.97 22.85 -15.78
C LYS A 66 8.11 22.79 -17.05
N ALA A 67 7.26 23.79 -17.24
CA ALA A 67 6.37 23.92 -18.39
C ALA A 67 6.63 25.18 -19.22
N GLY A 68 7.63 25.98 -18.84
CA GLY A 68 8.04 27.20 -19.53
C GLY A 68 9.01 28.03 -18.68
N HIS A 69 9.37 29.23 -19.15
CA HIS A 69 10.40 30.08 -18.52
C HIS A 69 10.09 30.46 -17.06
N ASN A 70 8.81 30.62 -16.70
CA ASN A 70 8.34 30.98 -15.36
C ASN A 70 7.08 30.18 -14.95
N LYS A 71 6.90 28.98 -15.53
CA LYS A 71 5.72 28.15 -15.30
C LYS A 71 6.15 26.75 -14.87
N LEU A 72 5.63 26.30 -13.74
CA LEU A 72 5.74 24.91 -13.28
C LEU A 72 4.36 24.27 -13.26
N ILE A 73 4.31 22.96 -13.40
CA ILE A 73 3.10 22.16 -13.22
C ILE A 73 3.37 21.19 -12.08
N ALA A 74 2.56 21.27 -11.04
CA ALA A 74 2.55 20.31 -9.94
C ALA A 74 1.43 19.30 -10.19
N GLU A 75 1.83 18.06 -10.42
CA GLU A 75 0.94 16.93 -10.67
C GLU A 75 0.71 16.19 -9.35
N VAL A 76 -0.54 16.21 -8.88
CA VAL A 76 -1.00 15.45 -7.71
C VAL A 76 -1.72 14.22 -8.24
N THR A 77 -1.24 13.04 -7.86
CA THR A 77 -1.81 11.75 -8.25
C THR A 77 -2.28 10.98 -7.02
N TRP A 78 -3.18 10.02 -7.20
CA TRP A 78 -3.69 9.22 -6.11
C TRP A 78 -4.14 7.83 -6.53
N ASP A 79 -4.08 6.94 -5.55
CA ASP A 79 -4.60 5.59 -5.61
C ASP A 79 -5.71 5.40 -4.57
N GLY A 80 -6.50 4.35 -4.73
CA GLY A 80 -7.59 4.09 -3.80
C GLY A 80 -8.50 2.96 -4.25
N THR A 81 -9.30 2.48 -3.31
CA THR A 81 -10.22 1.35 -3.43
C THR A 81 -11.65 1.78 -3.13
N LEU A 82 -12.61 1.14 -3.80
CA LEU A 82 -14.05 1.25 -3.52
C LEU A 82 -14.61 2.68 -3.59
N GLU A 83 -14.00 3.51 -4.44
CA GLU A 83 -14.49 4.80 -4.87
C GLU A 83 -15.08 4.68 -6.27
N ARG A 84 -16.19 5.37 -6.53
CA ARG A 84 -16.72 5.46 -7.89
C ARG A 84 -15.86 6.43 -8.70
N ASP A 85 -15.70 6.17 -9.99
CA ASP A 85 -14.87 6.99 -10.86
C ASP A 85 -15.38 8.44 -10.99
N ASP A 86 -16.68 8.67 -10.80
CA ASP A 86 -17.32 9.99 -10.86
C ASP A 86 -17.27 10.76 -9.53
N GLU A 87 -16.78 10.14 -8.45
CA GLU A 87 -16.77 10.77 -7.13
C GLU A 87 -15.80 11.96 -7.10
N PRO A 88 -16.23 13.14 -6.61
CA PRO A 88 -15.37 14.33 -6.59
C PRO A 88 -14.22 14.18 -5.59
N VAL A 89 -12.99 14.37 -6.05
CA VAL A 89 -11.78 14.37 -5.20
C VAL A 89 -11.37 15.79 -4.86
N LYS A 90 -11.44 16.13 -3.58
CA LYS A 90 -11.02 17.45 -3.08
C LYS A 90 -9.51 17.49 -2.93
N THR A 91 -8.80 17.98 -3.93
CA THR A 91 -7.35 18.21 -3.82
C THR A 91 -7.05 19.64 -3.34
N LYS A 92 -6.02 19.80 -2.51
CA LYS A 92 -5.51 21.11 -2.11
C LYS A 92 -4.02 21.19 -2.41
N PHE A 93 -3.58 22.31 -2.96
CA PHE A 93 -2.17 22.64 -3.14
C PHE A 93 -1.97 24.12 -2.79
N ARG A 94 -1.13 24.41 -1.80
CA ARG A 94 -0.89 25.77 -1.32
C ARG A 94 0.59 25.97 -1.05
N CYS A 95 1.17 27.02 -1.61
CA CYS A 95 2.52 27.45 -1.28
C CYS A 95 2.50 28.65 -0.32
N PHE A 96 3.49 28.70 0.57
CA PHE A 96 3.65 29.71 1.62
C PHE A 96 4.79 30.66 1.28
N SER A 97 4.77 31.21 0.07
CA SER A 97 5.77 32.15 -0.42
C SER A 97 5.15 33.05 -1.49
N ASP A 98 5.58 34.31 -1.54
CA ASP A 98 5.21 35.26 -2.60
C ASP A 98 5.99 35.02 -3.90
N ALA A 99 6.99 34.14 -3.89
CA ALA A 99 7.76 33.74 -5.06
C ALA A 99 6.93 32.96 -6.09
N VAL A 100 5.80 32.35 -5.68
CA VAL A 100 4.94 31.56 -6.56
C VAL A 100 3.47 31.85 -6.35
N THR A 101 2.70 31.84 -7.45
CA THR A 101 1.23 31.80 -7.39
C THR A 101 0.75 30.45 -7.87
N VAL A 102 -0.03 29.77 -7.04
CA VAL A 102 -0.68 28.50 -7.39
C VAL A 102 -2.06 28.79 -7.99
N LYS A 103 -2.34 28.23 -9.17
CA LYS A 103 -3.67 28.14 -9.76
C LYS A 103 -4.06 26.67 -9.79
N GLY A 104 -5.09 26.35 -9.02
CA GLY A 104 -5.55 24.97 -8.87
C GLY A 104 -6.56 24.55 -9.92
N PRO A 105 -6.75 23.23 -10.04
CA PRO A 105 -7.80 22.68 -10.89
C PRO A 105 -9.16 23.08 -10.32
N LYS A 106 -10.11 23.37 -11.21
CA LYS A 106 -11.49 23.71 -10.82
C LYS A 106 -12.28 22.48 -10.36
N HIS A 107 -11.94 21.30 -10.86
CA HIS A 107 -12.54 20.02 -10.50
C HIS A 107 -11.51 18.89 -10.66
N GLY A 108 -11.72 17.79 -9.95
CA GLY A 108 -11.10 16.50 -10.21
C GLY A 108 -12.04 15.40 -9.72
N VAL A 109 -12.19 14.34 -10.50
CA VAL A 109 -12.96 13.15 -10.11
C VAL A 109 -12.04 11.97 -9.88
N PHE A 110 -12.44 11.03 -9.06
CA PHE A 110 -11.58 9.94 -8.61
C PHE A 110 -10.99 9.12 -9.77
N GLY A 111 -11.78 8.89 -10.82
CA GLY A 111 -11.38 8.16 -12.02
C GLY A 111 -10.25 8.81 -12.82
N ASP A 112 -10.04 10.13 -12.69
CA ASP A 112 -8.93 10.81 -13.35
C ASP A 112 -7.57 10.34 -12.80
N ARG A 113 -7.53 9.88 -11.55
CA ARG A 113 -6.34 9.49 -10.77
C ARG A 113 -5.27 10.58 -10.63
N LYS A 114 -5.53 11.77 -11.17
CA LYS A 114 -4.58 12.89 -11.18
C LYS A 114 -5.25 14.23 -11.40
N VAL A 115 -4.62 15.27 -10.88
CA VAL A 115 -4.89 16.67 -11.24
C VAL A 115 -3.60 17.46 -11.35
N ASN A 116 -3.66 18.55 -12.12
CA ASN A 116 -2.55 19.46 -12.30
C ASN A 116 -2.85 20.83 -11.70
N PHE A 117 -1.90 21.33 -10.92
CA PHE A 117 -1.85 22.70 -10.44
C PHE A 117 -0.82 23.47 -11.25
N GLU A 118 -1.18 24.63 -11.76
CA GLU A 118 -0.24 25.52 -12.41
C GLU A 118 0.42 26.45 -11.39
N LEU A 119 1.74 26.51 -11.38
CA LEU A 119 2.50 27.43 -10.56
C LEU A 119 3.15 28.47 -11.47
N LYS A 120 2.84 29.74 -11.24
CA LYS A 120 3.54 30.87 -11.86
C LYS A 120 4.66 31.32 -10.92
N VAL A 121 5.89 31.33 -11.41
CA VAL A 121 7.09 31.74 -10.67
C VAL A 121 7.34 33.22 -10.90
N HIS A 122 7.46 34.00 -9.83
CA HIS A 122 7.72 35.45 -9.86
C HIS A 122 9.13 35.81 -9.40
N LYS A 123 9.69 35.03 -8.47
CA LYS A 123 11.07 35.18 -7.97
C LYS A 123 11.82 33.88 -8.20
N LYS A 124 13.05 33.97 -8.69
CA LYS A 124 13.93 32.83 -8.93
C LYS A 124 14.87 32.63 -7.74
N ASN A 125 15.36 31.41 -7.57
CA ASN A 125 16.36 31.03 -6.57
C ASN A 125 15.87 31.13 -5.11
N VAL A 126 14.56 31.16 -4.88
CA VAL A 126 13.94 31.24 -3.56
C VAL A 126 13.47 29.85 -3.13
N ASN A 127 13.70 29.50 -1.86
CA ASN A 127 13.16 28.27 -1.27
C ASN A 127 11.67 28.47 -0.95
N VAL A 128 10.83 27.64 -1.55
CA VAL A 128 9.38 27.70 -1.44
C VAL A 128 8.88 26.45 -0.71
N LYS A 129 8.16 26.66 0.38
CA LYS A 129 7.46 25.62 1.12
C LYS A 129 6.02 25.53 0.65
N CYS A 130 5.52 24.34 0.34
CA CYS A 130 4.14 24.09 -0.04
C CYS A 130 3.53 22.94 0.76
N ARG A 131 2.19 22.91 0.79
CA ARG A 131 1.38 21.81 1.30
C ARG A 131 0.51 21.28 0.18
N PHE A 132 0.43 19.97 0.06
CA PHE A 132 -0.50 19.31 -0.85
C PHE A 132 -1.17 18.11 -0.20
N GLY A 133 -2.29 17.68 -0.77
CA GLY A 133 -2.98 16.48 -0.32
C GLY A 133 -4.38 16.35 -0.90
N ILE A 134 -4.99 15.21 -0.61
CA ILE A 134 -6.40 14.93 -0.83
C ILE A 134 -7.12 15.17 0.50
N PHE A 135 -8.17 15.97 0.45
CA PHE A 135 -8.96 16.34 1.61
C PHE A 135 -10.03 15.28 1.84
N ASP A 136 -9.62 14.22 2.54
CA ASP A 136 -10.50 13.28 3.22
C ASP A 136 -10.31 13.44 4.74
N ILE A 137 -11.37 13.21 5.49
CA ILE A 137 -11.90 14.00 6.61
C ILE A 137 -10.94 14.38 7.76
N ASP A 138 -9.69 13.88 7.86
CA ASP A 138 -8.81 14.35 8.94
C ASP A 138 -7.29 14.46 8.73
N SER A 139 -6.61 13.87 7.75
CA SER A 139 -5.14 13.72 7.93
C SER A 139 -4.26 13.57 6.69
N PHE A 140 -4.26 14.50 5.72
CA PHE A 140 -3.16 14.54 4.75
C PHE A 140 -2.71 15.98 4.41
N LYS A 141 -1.65 16.43 5.08
CA LYS A 141 -0.93 17.69 4.82
C LYS A 141 0.52 17.35 4.46
N ASN A 142 0.76 16.77 3.29
CA ASN A 142 2.12 16.54 2.82
C ASN A 142 2.82 17.89 2.64
N ILE A 143 3.95 18.07 3.30
CA ILE A 143 4.77 19.28 3.21
C ILE A 143 5.92 18.99 2.26
N ILE A 144 6.13 19.89 1.31
CA ILE A 144 7.26 19.86 0.40
C ILE A 144 7.97 21.20 0.39
N SER A 145 9.24 21.17 0.03
CA SER A 145 10.04 22.37 -0.23
C SER A 145 10.78 22.19 -1.55
N PHE A 146 10.85 23.24 -2.35
CA PHE A 146 11.64 23.24 -3.58
C PHE A 146 12.22 24.63 -3.84
N ARG A 147 13.26 24.69 -4.67
CA ARG A 147 13.89 25.94 -5.10
C ARG A 147 13.36 26.35 -6.47
N THR A 148 12.92 27.61 -6.57
CA THR A 148 12.38 28.22 -7.80
C THR A 148 13.46 28.61 -8.81
#